data_AF-K2CJJ9-F1
#
_entry.id   AF-K2CJJ9-F1
#
_cell.length_a   1.000
_cell.length_b   1.000
_cell.length_c   1.000
_cell.angle_alpha   90.00
_cell.angle_beta   90.00
_cell.angle_gamma   90.00
#
_symmetry.space_group_name_H-M   'P 1'
#
loop_
_entity.id
_entity.type
_entity.pdbx_description
1 polymer ?
#
loop_
_entity_poly.entity_id
_entity_poly.type
_entity_poly.pdbx_seq_one_letter_code
_entity_poly.pdbx_strand_id
1 'polypeptide(L)' 'EVVSLEFYQDEALDLILPPKITLKVVDTTPGVKGNSASNVYKDAQLENGMNVRVPLFVNIGEKIVVDTREGNYTKRA' A
#
# COMPACT_ATOMS: atom_id res chain seq x y z
N GLU A 1 10.96 0.95 -8.22
CA GLU A 1 10.18 0.65 -9.44
C GLU A 1 10.61 1.54 -10.61
N VAL A 2 10.21 1.17 -11.84
CA VAL A 2 10.25 2.03 -13.03
C VAL A 2 8.90 2.73 -13.17
N VAL A 3 8.88 4.01 -13.51
CA VAL A 3 7.66 4.83 -13.70
C VAL A 3 7.76 5.47 -15.07
N SER A 4 6.64 5.52 -15.81
CA SER A 4 6.61 6.17 -17.13
C SER A 4 6.09 7.60 -16.98
N LEU A 5 6.78 8.56 -17.60
CA LEU A 5 6.37 9.95 -17.68
C LEU A 5 6.00 10.25 -19.14
N GLU A 6 4.79 10.72 -19.37
CA GLU A 6 4.35 11.18 -20.68
C GLU A 6 4.55 12.69 -20.79
N PHE A 7 5.21 13.12 -21.86
CA PHE A 7 5.48 14.52 -22.14
C PHE A 7 4.67 14.97 -23.36
N TYR A 8 4.16 16.19 -23.31
CA TYR A 8 3.68 16.92 -24.47
C TYR A 8 4.53 18.17 -24.63
N GLN A 9 5.30 18.19 -25.72
CA GLN A 9 6.38 19.18 -25.91
C GLN A 9 7.38 19.10 -24.76
N ASP A 10 7.58 20.20 -24.02
CA ASP A 10 8.48 20.28 -22.86
C ASP A 10 7.73 20.14 -21.52
N GLU A 11 6.42 19.94 -21.53
CA GLU A 11 5.61 19.78 -20.32
C GLU A 11 5.30 18.31 -20.04
N ALA A 12 5.52 17.88 -18.79
CA ALA A 12 5.09 16.57 -18.31
C ALA A 12 3.57 16.59 -18.12
N LEU A 13 2.85 15.73 -18.85
CA LEU A 13 1.39 15.65 -18.78
C LEU A 13 0.91 14.56 -17.83
N ASP A 14 1.51 13.37 -17.90
CA ASP A 14 1.02 12.22 -17.14
C ASP A 14 2.17 11.42 -16.52
N LEU A 15 1.87 10.79 -15.38
CA LEU A 15 2.78 9.94 -14.63
C LEU A 15 2.10 8.60 -14.41
N ILE A 16 2.53 7.61 -15.18
CA ILE A 16 1.99 6.26 -15.14
C ILE A 16 2.78 5.44 -14.13
N LEU A 17 2.16 5.23 -12.97
CA LEU A 17 2.66 4.30 -11.97
C LEU A 17 2.42 2.85 -12.41
N PRO A 18 3.31 1.91 -12.07
CA PRO A 18 2.99 0.49 -12.13
C PRO A 18 1.72 0.19 -11.35
N PRO A 19 0.85 -0.72 -11.82
CA PRO A 19 -0.42 -1.01 -11.17
C PRO A 19 -0.24 -1.58 -9.75
N LYS A 20 0.93 -2.16 -9.46
CA LYS A 20 1.24 -2.75 -8.16
C LYS A 20 2.63 -2.30 -7.74
N ILE A 21 2.73 -1.75 -6.54
CA ILE A 21 3.99 -1.31 -5.93
C ILE A 21 4.14 -2.01 -4.59
N THR A 22 5.39 -2.35 -4.25
CA THR A 22 5.70 -2.92 -2.94
C THR A 22 6.14 -1.82 -1.99
N LEU A 23 5.38 -1.62 -0.91
CA LEU A 23 5.68 -0.61 0.12
C LEU A 23 5.83 -1.26 1.49
N LYS A 24 6.73 -0.70 2.29
CA LYS A 24 6.94 -1.12 3.68
C LYS A 24 5.93 -0.45 4.61
N VAL A 25 5.36 -1.23 5.53
CA VAL A 25 4.55 -0.71 6.64
C VAL A 25 5.47 -0.09 7.69
N VAL A 26 5.29 1.20 7.98
CA VAL A 26 6.07 1.94 8.98
C VAL A 26 5.33 2.12 10.30
N ASP A 27 4.00 2.13 10.27
CA ASP A 27 3.18 2.17 11.48
C ASP A 27 1.89 1.37 11.28
N THR A 28 1.41 0.68 12.31
CA THR A 28 0.11 0.02 12.32
C THR A 28 -0.29 -0.35 13.73
N THR A 29 -1.59 -0.37 14.01
CA THR A 29 -2.10 -0.77 15.33
C THR A 29 -1.85 -2.27 15.59
N PRO A 30 -1.54 -2.67 16.84
CA PRO A 30 -1.42 -4.08 17.21
C PRO A 30 -2.77 -4.79 17.01
N GLY A 31 -2.77 -5.91 16.28
CA GLY A 31 -3.97 -6.72 16.13
C GLY A 31 -4.33 -7.37 17.46
N VAL A 32 -5.50 -7.08 18.01
CA VAL A 32 -5.97 -7.70 19.25
C VAL A 32 -6.35 -9.16 18.95
N LYS A 33 -5.55 -10.10 19.48
CA LYS A 33 -5.87 -11.54 19.51
C LYS A 33 -7.17 -11.74 20.30
N GLY A 34 -8.31 -11.72 19.62
CA GLY A 34 -9.63 -11.83 20.24
C GLY A 34 -10.79 -11.59 19.27
N ASN A 35 -10.56 -10.82 18.19
CA ASN A 35 -11.51 -10.73 17.10
C ASN A 35 -11.32 -11.93 16.14
N SER A 36 -12.01 -13.03 16.42
CA SER A 36 -12.11 -14.21 15.53
C SER A 36 -13.09 -14.00 14.38
N ALA A 37 -13.45 -12.75 14.06
CA ALA A 37 -14.24 -12.44 12.88
C ALA A 37 -13.34 -12.57 11.64
N SER A 38 -13.72 -13.47 10.74
CA SER A 38 -13.17 -13.51 9.38
C SER A 38 -13.30 -12.12 8.75
N ASN A 39 -12.25 -11.60 8.11
CA ASN A 39 -12.25 -10.34 7.35
C ASN A 39 -12.13 -9.03 8.17
N VAL A 40 -11.42 -9.03 9.30
CA VAL A 40 -11.06 -7.78 10.02
C VAL A 40 -9.81 -7.15 9.41
N TYR A 41 -9.93 -5.86 9.09
CA TYR A 41 -8.84 -5.01 8.61
C TYR A 41 -8.48 -3.97 9.66
N LYS A 42 -7.22 -3.58 9.69
CA LYS A 42 -6.68 -2.47 10.48
C LYS A 42 -6.02 -1.45 9.57
N ASP A 43 -5.89 -0.24 10.07
CA ASP A 43 -5.16 0.80 9.36
C ASP A 43 -3.65 0.63 9.56
N ALA A 44 -2.91 0.84 8.47
CA ALA A 44 -1.46 0.83 8.43
C ALA A 44 -0.96 2.01 7.61
N GLN A 45 0.08 2.67 8.11
CA GLN A 45 0.81 3.71 7.40
C GLN A 45 2.00 3.09 6.68
N LEU A 46 2.19 3.51 5.44
CA LEU A 46 3.28 3.06 4.56
C LEU A 46 4.44 4.05 4.56
N GLU A 47 5.59 3.63 4.08
CA GLU A 47 6.82 4.44 4.04
C GLU A 47 6.68 5.73 3.22
N ASN A 48 5.73 5.80 2.29
CA ASN A 48 5.40 7.00 1.52
C ASN A 48 4.37 7.91 2.23
N GLY A 49 3.94 7.56 3.45
CA GLY A 49 2.95 8.31 4.23
C GLY A 49 1.49 7.98 3.93
N MET A 50 1.20 7.08 2.97
CA MET A 50 -0.18 6.66 2.69
C MET A 50 -0.73 5.74 3.78
N ASN A 51 -2.01 5.91 4.10
CA ASN A 51 -2.73 5.00 4.98
C ASN A 51 -3.55 4.00 4.16
N VAL A 52 -3.40 2.71 4.46
CA VAL A 52 -4.09 1.61 3.78
C VAL A 52 -4.68 0.62 4.79
N ARG A 53 -5.76 -0.04 4.40
CA ARG A 53 -6.39 -1.10 5.21
C ARG A 53 -5.72 -2.43 4.94
N VAL A 54 -5.07 -2.99 5.95
CA VAL A 54 -4.36 -4.29 5.88
C VAL A 54 -4.99 -5.32 6.82
N PRO A 55 -4.85 -6.62 6.55
CA PRO A 55 -5.29 -7.65 7.48
C PRO A 55 -4.60 -7.55 8.85
N LEU A 56 -5.26 -8.03 9.91
CA LEU A 56 -4.75 -7.95 11.29
C LEU A 56 -3.35 -8.55 11.49
N PHE A 57 -2.97 -9.55 10.68
CA PHE A 57 -1.69 -10.25 10.79
C PHE A 57 -0.48 -9.46 10.24
N VAL A 58 -0.69 -8.35 9.52
CA VAL A 58 0.39 -7.54 8.95
C VAL A 58 1.07 -6.73 10.06
N ASN A 59 2.39 -6.77 10.13
CA ASN A 59 3.16 -6.10 11.18
C ASN A 59 4.00 -4.94 10.64
N ILE A 60 4.42 -4.05 11.55
CA ILE A 60 5.40 -3.00 11.24
C ILE A 60 6.68 -3.65 10.70
N GLY A 61 7.21 -3.09 9.62
CA GLY A 61 8.41 -3.59 8.96
C GLY A 61 8.14 -4.58 7.82
N GLU A 62 6.92 -5.12 7.69
CA GLU A 62 6.56 -5.98 6.58
C GLU A 62 6.37 -5.19 5.28
N LYS A 63 6.68 -5.85 4.17
CA LYS A 63 6.42 -5.33 2.82
C LYS A 63 5.08 -5.86 2.33
N ILE A 64 4.23 -4.96 1.85
CA ILE A 64 2.94 -5.27 1.26
C ILE A 64 2.89 -4.78 -0.17
N VAL A 65 2.11 -5.46 -1.00
CA VAL A 65 1.82 -5.03 -2.37
C VAL A 65 0.51 -4.25 -2.34
N VAL A 66 0.57 -3.00 -2.81
CA VAL A 66 -0.56 -2.08 -2.90
C VAL A 66 -0.88 -1.84 -4.36
N ASP A 67 -2.18 -1.83 -4.69
CA ASP A 67 -2.66 -1.40 -6.00
C ASP A 67 -2.66 0.12 -6.05
N THR A 68 -1.92 0.71 -7.00
CA THR A 68 -1.74 2.17 -7.09
C THR A 68 -2.93 2.90 -7.69
N ARG A 69 -3.86 2.17 -8.34
CA ARG A 69 -5.07 2.75 -8.96
C ARG A 69 -6.15 2.99 -7.91
N GLU A 70 -6.29 2.06 -6.97
CA GLU A 70 -7.30 2.13 -5.92
C GLU A 70 -6.73 2.46 -4.53
N GLY A 71 -5.42 2.34 -4.34
CA GLY A 71 -4.76 2.48 -3.03
C GLY A 71 -4.97 1.28 -2.09
N ASN A 72 -5.41 0.14 -2.61
CA ASN A 72 -5.83 -1.01 -1.81
C ASN A 72 -4.72 -2.03 -1.59
N TYR A 73 -4.70 -2.65 -0.40
CA TYR A 73 -3.87 -3.81 -0.14
C TYR A 73 -4.26 -4.97 -1.08
N THR A 74 -3.29 -5.52 -1.80
CA THR A 74 -3.50 -6.70 -2.65
C THR A 74 -3.04 -7.98 -1.97
N LYS A 75 -1.78 -8.02 -1.55
CA LYS A 75 -1.15 -9.21 -0.97
C LYS A 75 0.09 -8.85 -0.15
N ARG A 76 0.55 -9.80 0.67
CA ARG A 76 1.87 -9.75 1.29
C ARG A 76 2.94 -10.00 0.21
N ALA A 77 4.03 -9.25 0.26
CA ALA A 77 5.14 -9.39 -0.68
C ALA A 77 6.02 -10.60 -0.35
#